data_AF-A0A416HDN9-F1
#
_entry.id   AF-A0A416HDN9-F1
#
_cell.length_a   1.000
_cell.length_b   1.000
_cell.length_c   1.000
_cell.angle_alpha   90.00
_cell.angle_beta   90.00
_cell.angle_gamma   90.00
#
_symmetry.space_group_name_H-M   'P 1'
#
loop_
_entity.id
_entity.type
_entity.pdbx_description
1 polymer ?
#
loop_
_entity_poly.entity_id
_entity_poly.type
_entity_poly.pdbx_seq_one_letter_code
_entity_poly.pdbx_strand_id
1 'polypeptide(L)'
;MVHTKDKNYLITVLKMLQLYYDNDGYLFYPNGLSMFNTVQAFRRAGMEKEGNTAQEWFRKHVEQIIKNGTDYPRHEVNFEQTIVSPAVTFICQMGRLTREPGYASEAKKHLEILERFSGHQPSFHLKEIPIRYWDGFWFGKSRLFGDTFPHYWSCLTARGYMEYYWLTGDEHYRTAAEECIRNCLCLFNENGEGSCAYLFPFRLNGCKGAFYDEWANDQDYALYFALDLELF
;
A
#
# COMPACT_ATOMS: atom_id res chain seq x y z
N MET A 1 -16.76 2.46 0.56
CA MET A 1 -17.52 3.73 0.70
C MET A 1 -18.87 3.69 -0.06
N VAL A 2 -19.82 2.79 0.26
CA VAL A 2 -21.14 2.73 -0.42
C VAL A 2 -22.28 2.34 0.54
N HIS A 3 -22.42 3.02 1.68
CA HIS A 3 -23.58 2.74 2.55
C HIS A 3 -24.50 3.96 2.77
N THR A 4 -23.95 5.18 2.84
CA THR A 4 -24.76 6.38 3.10
C THR A 4 -25.35 7.01 1.83
N LYS A 5 -24.72 6.83 0.66
CA LYS A 5 -25.02 7.53 -0.61
C LYS A 5 -25.00 9.06 -0.51
N ASP A 6 -24.49 9.61 0.59
CA ASP A 6 -24.41 11.05 0.81
C ASP A 6 -23.25 11.65 0.00
N LYS A 7 -23.60 12.53 -0.94
CA LYS A 7 -22.63 13.21 -1.82
C LYS A 7 -21.71 14.16 -1.04
N ASN A 8 -22.06 14.59 0.17
CA ASN A 8 -21.22 15.47 0.97
C ASN A 8 -19.85 14.85 1.30
N TYR A 9 -19.76 13.53 1.44
CA TYR A 9 -18.48 12.84 1.61
C TYR A 9 -17.59 13.00 0.37
N LEU A 10 -18.16 12.85 -0.83
CA LEU A 10 -17.42 13.02 -2.09
C LEU A 10 -17.03 14.49 -2.33
N ILE A 11 -17.89 15.44 -1.95
CA ILE A 11 -17.54 16.87 -1.99
C ILE A 11 -16.35 17.16 -1.06
N THR A 12 -16.31 16.53 0.12
CA THR A 12 -15.19 16.66 1.05
C THR A 12 -13.91 16.07 0.46
N VAL A 13 -13.98 14.87 -0.13
CA VAL A 13 -12.85 14.25 -0.86
C VAL A 13 -12.34 15.17 -1.96
N LEU A 14 -13.23 15.77 -2.77
CA LEU A 14 -12.83 16.68 -3.84
C LEU A 14 -12.04 17.88 -3.30
N LYS A 15 -12.51 18.50 -2.20
CA LYS A 15 -11.82 19.63 -1.56
C LYS A 15 -10.45 19.23 -1.01
N MET A 16 -10.34 18.05 -0.41
CA MET A 16 -9.06 17.52 0.09
C MET A 16 -8.08 17.26 -1.07
N LEU A 17 -8.54 16.68 -2.17
CA LEU A 17 -7.71 16.48 -3.36
C LEU A 17 -7.27 17.79 -3.99
N GLN A 18 -8.19 18.76 -4.14
CA GLN A 18 -7.86 20.09 -4.64
C GLN A 18 -6.75 20.72 -3.79
N LEU A 19 -6.91 20.75 -2.47
CA LEU A 19 -5.89 21.29 -1.57
C LEU A 19 -4.56 20.54 -1.69
N TYR A 20 -4.59 19.21 -1.75
CA TYR A 20 -3.39 18.39 -1.91
C TYR A 20 -2.66 18.71 -3.22
N TYR A 21 -3.37 18.80 -4.34
CA TYR A 21 -2.77 19.05 -5.65
C TYR A 21 -2.38 20.51 -5.91
N ASP A 22 -3.04 21.46 -5.27
CA ASP A 22 -2.63 22.88 -5.26
C ASP A 22 -1.32 23.11 -4.51
N ASN A 23 -0.95 22.19 -3.60
CA ASN A 23 0.30 22.20 -2.85
C ASN A 23 1.33 21.20 -3.40
N ASP A 24 1.37 21.05 -4.73
CA ASP A 24 2.31 20.18 -5.45
C ASP A 24 2.28 18.70 -5.01
N GLY A 25 1.14 18.20 -4.52
CA GLY A 25 0.99 16.81 -4.08
C GLY A 25 1.28 15.74 -5.17
N TYR A 26 1.35 16.13 -6.44
CA TYR A 26 1.78 15.26 -7.54
C TYR A 26 3.28 14.89 -7.51
N LEU A 27 4.07 15.51 -6.62
CA LEU A 27 5.48 15.21 -6.38
C LEU A 27 5.69 14.16 -5.26
N PHE A 28 4.66 13.81 -4.49
CA PHE A 28 4.74 12.97 -3.30
C PHE A 28 4.07 11.61 -3.50
N TYR A 29 4.63 10.52 -2.95
CA TYR A 29 4.17 9.14 -3.18
C TYR A 29 3.41 8.63 -1.92
N PRO A 30 2.09 8.90 -1.76
CA PRO A 30 1.35 8.50 -0.57
C PRO A 30 0.95 7.01 -0.55
N ASN A 31 0.96 6.38 0.62
CA ASN A 31 0.50 4.98 0.78
C ASN A 31 -1.04 4.83 0.73
N GLY A 32 -1.78 5.84 1.19
CA GLY A 32 -3.22 5.75 1.45
C GLY A 32 -4.15 6.21 0.32
N LEU A 33 -3.63 6.66 -0.84
CA LEU A 33 -4.46 7.16 -1.92
C LEU A 33 -4.94 6.01 -2.83
N SER A 34 -6.23 5.96 -3.17
CA SER A 34 -6.76 5.05 -4.20
C SER A 34 -7.41 5.84 -5.33
N MET A 35 -6.67 6.05 -6.41
CA MET A 35 -7.08 6.79 -7.60
C MET A 35 -8.26 6.11 -8.31
N PHE A 36 -8.17 4.80 -8.55
CA PHE A 36 -9.23 4.05 -9.24
C PHE A 36 -10.55 4.10 -8.46
N ASN A 37 -10.53 3.73 -7.17
CA ASN A 37 -11.74 3.71 -6.35
C ASN A 37 -12.34 5.11 -6.18
N THR A 38 -11.50 6.14 -6.07
CA THR A 38 -11.97 7.54 -5.95
C THR A 38 -12.72 7.99 -7.20
N VAL A 39 -12.13 7.82 -8.39
CA VAL A 39 -12.80 8.19 -9.65
C VAL A 39 -14.09 7.38 -9.86
N GLN A 40 -14.06 6.09 -9.55
CA GLN A 40 -15.26 5.24 -9.65
C GLN A 40 -16.35 5.67 -8.67
N ALA A 41 -16.00 6.12 -7.46
CA ALA A 41 -16.97 6.61 -6.49
C ALA A 41 -17.69 7.87 -6.99
N PHE A 42 -16.98 8.83 -7.58
CA PHE A 42 -17.59 9.99 -8.24
C PHE A 42 -18.52 9.58 -9.38
N ARG A 43 -18.07 8.70 -10.27
CA ARG A 43 -18.88 8.20 -11.41
C ARG A 43 -20.15 7.50 -10.94
N ARG A 44 -20.06 6.61 -9.96
CA ARG A 44 -21.23 5.91 -9.38
C ARG A 44 -22.23 6.86 -8.70
N ALA A 45 -21.78 8.04 -8.28
CA ALA A 45 -22.64 9.07 -7.69
C ALA A 45 -23.26 10.04 -8.72
N GLY A 46 -22.97 9.87 -10.03
CA GLY A 46 -23.39 10.81 -11.07
C GLY A 46 -22.70 12.17 -10.92
N MET A 47 -21.42 12.17 -10.54
CA MET A 47 -20.55 13.34 -10.37
C MET A 47 -19.40 13.25 -11.39
N GLU A 48 -19.74 13.11 -12.68
CA GLU A 48 -18.80 12.83 -13.76
C GLU A 48 -17.78 13.96 -13.93
N LYS A 49 -18.21 15.22 -13.75
CA LYS A 49 -17.33 16.38 -13.87
C LYS A 49 -16.23 16.33 -12.81
N GLU A 50 -16.60 16.10 -11.56
CA GLU A 50 -15.68 15.98 -10.42
C GLU A 50 -14.77 14.77 -10.57
N GLY A 51 -15.31 13.63 -11.02
CA GLY A 51 -14.53 12.43 -11.30
C GLY A 51 -13.48 12.65 -12.39
N ASN A 52 -13.82 13.38 -13.45
CA ASN A 52 -12.87 13.73 -14.52
C ASN A 52 -11.81 14.72 -14.04
N THR A 53 -12.18 15.71 -13.22
CA THR A 53 -11.23 16.63 -12.59
C THR A 53 -10.22 15.87 -11.72
N ALA A 54 -10.69 14.96 -10.86
CA ALA A 54 -9.81 14.13 -10.03
C ALA A 54 -8.90 13.23 -10.86
N GLN A 55 -9.43 12.61 -11.93
CA GLN A 55 -8.63 11.77 -12.83
C GLN A 55 -7.50 12.56 -13.50
N GLU A 56 -7.71 13.82 -13.87
CA GLU A 56 -6.67 14.64 -14.48
C GLU A 56 -5.53 14.95 -13.51
N TRP A 57 -5.84 15.25 -12.24
CA TRP A 57 -4.80 15.38 -11.21
C TRP A 57 -4.03 14.08 -10.99
N PHE A 58 -4.73 12.95 -10.97
CA PHE A 58 -4.13 11.64 -10.88
C PHE A 58 -3.23 11.34 -12.09
N ARG A 59 -3.63 11.73 -13.30
CA ARG A 59 -2.83 11.55 -14.52
C ARG A 59 -1.52 12.32 -14.43
N LYS A 60 -1.57 13.62 -14.09
CA LYS A 60 -0.37 14.45 -13.87
C LYS A 60 0.57 13.82 -12.85
N HIS A 61 0.02 13.27 -11.77
CA HIS A 61 0.79 12.58 -10.74
C HIS A 61 1.49 11.33 -11.30
N VAL A 62 0.75 10.47 -11.99
CA VAL A 62 1.32 9.24 -12.57
C VAL A 62 2.36 9.53 -13.65
N GLU A 63 2.15 10.55 -14.49
CA GLU A 63 3.14 11.00 -15.47
C GLU A 63 4.44 11.47 -14.80
N GLN A 64 4.33 12.15 -13.66
CA GLN A 64 5.52 12.54 -12.87
C GLN A 64 6.24 11.30 -12.32
N ILE A 65 5.52 10.29 -11.84
CA ILE A 65 6.11 9.03 -11.36
C ILE A 65 6.85 8.31 -12.49
N ILE A 66 6.21 8.18 -13.66
CA ILE A 66 6.81 7.56 -14.85
C ILE A 66 8.06 8.34 -15.29
N LYS A 67 8.00 9.68 -15.26
CA LYS A 67 9.13 10.54 -15.59
C LYS A 67 10.32 10.36 -14.63
N ASN A 68 10.04 10.22 -13.33
CA ASN A 68 11.08 9.95 -12.34
C ASN A 68 11.69 8.54 -12.54
N GLY A 69 10.90 7.60 -13.05
CA GLY A 69 11.31 6.20 -13.11
C GLY A 69 11.72 5.71 -11.73
N THR A 70 12.87 5.06 -11.64
CA THR A 70 13.40 4.49 -10.39
C THR A 70 14.22 5.49 -9.58
N ASP A 71 14.30 6.75 -10.00
CA ASP A 71 14.95 7.84 -9.25
C ASP A 71 13.94 8.44 -8.26
N TYR A 72 13.54 7.63 -7.27
CA TYR A 72 12.48 7.99 -6.32
C TYR A 72 12.81 9.26 -5.53
N PRO A 73 11.82 10.14 -5.29
CA PRO A 73 12.02 11.29 -4.42
C PRO A 73 12.38 10.83 -3.01
N ARG A 74 13.23 11.60 -2.32
CA ARG A 74 13.59 11.30 -0.92
C ARG A 74 12.36 11.49 -0.03
N HIS A 75 12.11 10.51 0.83
CA HIS A 75 11.07 10.55 1.86
C HIS A 75 11.71 10.53 3.27
N GLU A 76 10.91 10.27 4.30
CA GLU A 76 11.34 10.14 5.72
C GLU A 76 12.55 9.21 5.88
N VAL A 77 12.68 8.20 5.00
CA VAL A 77 13.88 7.39 4.80
C VAL A 77 14.33 7.45 3.33
N ASN A 78 15.60 7.15 3.08
CA ASN A 78 16.21 7.29 1.75
C ASN A 78 15.60 6.36 0.70
N PHE A 79 15.27 5.12 1.06
CA PHE A 79 14.69 4.12 0.17
C PHE A 79 14.11 2.96 0.98
N GLU A 80 12.84 2.63 0.77
CA GLU A 80 12.14 1.53 1.45
C GLU A 80 10.98 1.00 0.59
N GLN A 81 10.39 -0.12 1.02
CA GLN A 81 9.26 -0.74 0.32
C GLN A 81 8.09 0.23 0.11
N THR A 82 7.76 1.07 1.10
CA THR A 82 6.61 1.99 1.00
C THR A 82 6.86 3.20 0.10
N ILE A 83 8.09 3.41 -0.39
CA ILE A 83 8.38 4.39 -1.45
C ILE A 83 8.10 3.78 -2.83
N VAL A 84 8.31 2.46 -2.96
CA VAL A 84 8.16 1.74 -4.23
C VAL A 84 6.70 1.32 -4.48
N SER A 85 5.97 0.86 -3.45
CA SER A 85 4.60 0.36 -3.59
C SER A 85 3.60 1.37 -4.18
N PRO A 86 3.65 2.69 -3.86
CA PRO A 86 2.74 3.65 -4.48
C PRO A 86 2.97 3.80 -5.99
N ALA A 87 4.23 3.70 -6.46
CA ALA A 87 4.54 3.80 -7.89
C ALA A 87 3.86 2.69 -8.69
N VAL A 88 4.00 1.43 -8.25
CA VAL A 88 3.32 0.28 -8.87
C VAL A 88 1.81 0.48 -8.87
N THR A 89 1.27 0.83 -7.70
CA THR A 89 -0.18 0.96 -7.48
C THR A 89 -0.78 2.05 -8.39
N PHE A 90 -0.20 3.24 -8.43
CA PHE A 90 -0.79 4.37 -9.16
C PHE A 90 -0.69 4.22 -10.67
N ILE A 91 0.44 3.72 -11.18
CA ILE A 91 0.59 3.42 -12.61
C ILE A 91 -0.45 2.38 -13.02
N CYS A 92 -0.62 1.30 -12.24
CA CYS A 92 -1.63 0.29 -12.54
C CYS A 92 -3.06 0.83 -12.48
N GLN A 93 -3.41 1.58 -11.44
CA GLN A 93 -4.73 2.18 -11.30
C GLN A 93 -5.04 3.16 -12.44
N MET A 94 -4.06 3.94 -12.91
CA MET A 94 -4.23 4.81 -14.08
C MET A 94 -4.45 4.00 -15.36
N GLY A 95 -3.65 2.96 -15.60
CA GLY A 95 -3.86 2.05 -16.74
C GLY A 95 -5.25 1.41 -16.74
N ARG A 96 -5.78 1.06 -15.56
CA ARG A 96 -7.17 0.57 -15.42
C ARG A 96 -8.22 1.64 -15.69
N LEU A 97 -7.97 2.89 -15.30
CA LEU A 97 -8.88 4.02 -15.53
C LEU A 97 -8.95 4.44 -17.00
N THR A 98 -7.80 4.46 -17.70
CA THR A 98 -7.68 4.98 -19.06
C THR A 98 -7.80 3.91 -20.13
N ARG A 99 -7.43 2.66 -19.81
CA ARG A 99 -7.28 1.55 -20.77
C ARG A 99 -6.28 1.84 -21.89
N GLU A 100 -5.42 2.83 -21.70
CA GLU A 100 -4.32 3.16 -22.61
C GLU A 100 -3.21 2.09 -22.48
N PRO A 101 -2.52 1.74 -23.58
CA PRO A 101 -1.39 0.81 -23.54
C PRO A 101 -0.18 1.44 -22.83
N GLY A 102 0.79 0.61 -22.42
CA GLY A 102 2.08 1.06 -21.88
C GLY A 102 2.16 1.17 -20.35
N TYR A 103 1.04 1.36 -19.65
CA TYR A 103 1.07 1.42 -18.17
C TYR A 103 1.57 0.12 -17.54
N ALA A 104 1.27 -1.05 -18.12
CA ALA A 104 1.76 -2.33 -17.62
C ALA A 104 3.29 -2.42 -17.68
N SER A 105 3.90 -1.99 -18.78
CA SER A 105 5.37 -1.98 -18.92
C SER A 105 6.02 -0.98 -17.98
N GLU A 106 5.41 0.18 -17.75
CA GLU A 106 5.91 1.16 -16.78
C GLU A 106 5.80 0.63 -15.35
N ALA A 107 4.66 0.05 -14.97
CA ALA A 107 4.45 -0.53 -13.65
C ALA A 107 5.42 -1.68 -13.37
N LYS A 108 5.70 -2.52 -14.38
CA LYS A 108 6.60 -3.67 -14.25
C LYS A 108 8.00 -3.27 -13.81
N LYS A 109 8.53 -2.12 -14.25
CA LYS A 109 9.85 -1.60 -13.83
C LYS A 109 9.95 -1.42 -12.31
N HIS A 110 8.88 -0.91 -11.69
CA HIS A 110 8.82 -0.71 -10.25
C HIS A 110 8.44 -2.00 -9.52
N LEU A 111 7.60 -2.84 -10.12
CA LEU A 111 7.17 -4.12 -9.57
C LEU A 111 8.35 -5.05 -9.32
N GLU A 112 9.28 -5.13 -10.27
CA GLU A 112 10.51 -5.92 -10.11
C GLU A 112 11.36 -5.44 -8.92
N ILE A 113 11.34 -4.14 -8.62
CA ILE A 113 12.04 -3.59 -7.44
C ILE A 113 11.27 -3.94 -6.17
N LEU A 114 9.95 -3.84 -6.19
CA LEU A 114 9.08 -4.17 -5.06
C LEU A 114 9.24 -5.64 -4.63
N GLU A 115 9.31 -6.56 -5.60
CA GLU A 115 9.54 -8.00 -5.36
C GLU A 115 10.83 -8.29 -4.60
N ARG A 116 11.87 -7.47 -4.79
CA ARG A 116 13.18 -7.67 -4.14
C ARG A 116 13.16 -7.45 -2.64
N PHE A 117 12.13 -6.81 -2.10
CA PHE A 117 11.95 -6.68 -0.65
C PHE A 117 11.43 -7.97 -0.02
N SER A 118 10.72 -8.82 -0.77
CA SER A 118 9.98 -9.98 -0.25
C SER A 118 10.83 -11.24 -0.17
N GLY A 119 10.70 -11.95 0.96
CA GLY A 119 11.32 -13.25 1.18
C GLY A 119 10.52 -14.41 0.59
N HIS A 120 11.19 -15.56 0.40
CA HIS A 120 10.59 -16.83 -0.04
C HIS A 120 10.76 -17.95 1.01
N GLN A 121 11.21 -17.60 2.21
CA GLN A 121 11.46 -18.55 3.29
C GLN A 121 10.14 -19.21 3.73
N PRO A 122 10.13 -20.50 4.09
CA PRO A 122 8.91 -21.24 4.43
C PRO A 122 8.41 -20.91 5.85
N SER A 123 8.07 -19.65 6.10
CA SER A 123 7.50 -19.15 7.35
C SER A 123 6.47 -18.07 7.03
N PHE A 124 5.33 -18.07 7.73
CA PHE A 124 4.33 -17.02 7.60
C PHE A 124 4.87 -15.64 8.03
N HIS A 125 5.96 -15.57 8.80
CA HIS A 125 6.60 -14.29 9.08
C HIS A 125 7.38 -13.72 7.89
N LEU A 126 7.80 -14.56 6.92
CA LEU A 126 8.82 -14.19 5.94
C LEU A 126 8.38 -14.36 4.47
N LYS A 127 7.53 -15.34 4.16
CA LYS A 127 7.11 -15.62 2.78
C LYS A 127 6.23 -14.48 2.25
N GLU A 128 6.61 -13.87 1.14
CA GLU A 128 5.94 -12.69 0.56
C GLU A 128 5.85 -11.49 1.51
N ILE A 129 6.64 -11.47 2.59
CA ILE A 129 6.69 -10.35 3.52
C ILE A 129 7.92 -9.48 3.19
N PRO A 130 7.72 -8.21 2.82
CA PRO A 130 8.83 -7.30 2.54
C PRO A 130 9.62 -6.95 3.81
N ILE A 131 10.93 -6.83 3.67
CA ILE A 131 11.84 -6.39 4.74
C ILE A 131 11.42 -5.00 5.26
N ARG A 132 11.22 -4.91 6.57
CA ARG A 132 11.06 -3.68 7.37
C ARG A 132 11.75 -3.87 8.72
N TYR A 133 12.29 -2.80 9.30
CA TYR A 133 13.19 -2.95 10.47
C TYR A 133 13.23 -1.78 11.47
N TRP A 134 12.27 -0.86 11.44
CA TRP A 134 12.26 0.31 12.34
C TRP A 134 10.92 0.56 13.02
N ASP A 135 9.84 -0.04 12.54
CA ASP A 135 8.48 0.29 13.01
C ASP A 135 8.26 -0.04 14.49
N GLY A 136 8.89 -1.10 15.00
CA GLY A 136 8.86 -1.45 16.42
C GLY A 136 9.39 -0.33 17.34
N PHE A 137 10.28 0.52 16.84
CA PHE A 137 10.78 1.67 17.59
C PHE A 137 9.77 2.82 17.60
N TRP A 138 9.17 3.11 16.45
CA TRP A 138 8.30 4.28 16.28
C TRP A 138 6.89 4.05 16.81
N PHE A 139 6.34 2.86 16.59
CA PHE A 139 4.93 2.53 16.82
C PHE A 139 4.71 1.54 17.96
N GLY A 140 5.75 0.81 18.38
CA GLY A 140 5.68 -0.19 19.44
C GLY A 140 5.94 0.35 20.86
N LYS A 141 5.35 -0.33 21.86
CA LYS A 141 5.57 -0.08 23.28
C LYS A 141 7.03 -0.36 23.68
N SER A 142 7.62 -1.39 23.09
CA SER A 142 8.97 -1.86 23.42
C SER A 142 10.07 -0.90 22.95
N ARG A 143 9.78 -0.01 21.99
CA ARG A 143 10.71 0.97 21.43
C ARG A 143 12.02 0.33 20.94
N LEU A 144 11.93 -0.79 20.21
CA LEU A 144 13.09 -1.52 19.71
C LEU A 144 13.24 -1.38 18.19
N PHE A 145 14.44 -1.01 17.74
CA PHE A 145 14.84 -1.15 16.33
C PHE A 145 15.18 -2.62 16.01
N GLY A 146 14.85 -3.04 14.79
CA GLY A 146 15.14 -4.37 14.27
C GLY A 146 14.02 -4.91 13.39
N ASP A 147 14.31 -6.02 12.72
CA ASP A 147 13.42 -6.60 11.71
C ASP A 147 12.02 -6.88 12.26
N THR A 148 11.02 -6.39 11.53
CA THR A 148 9.59 -6.53 11.85
C THR A 148 8.93 -7.41 10.78
N PHE A 149 8.70 -8.68 11.11
CA PHE A 149 8.25 -9.70 10.17
C PHE A 149 7.05 -10.48 10.74
N PRO A 150 5.81 -10.22 10.30
CA PRO A 150 5.42 -9.12 9.43
C PRO A 150 5.36 -7.79 10.20
N HIS A 151 5.52 -6.72 9.44
CA HIS A 151 4.91 -5.43 9.74
C HIS A 151 3.73 -5.22 8.79
N TYR A 152 2.66 -4.58 9.26
CA TYR A 152 1.40 -4.52 8.52
C TYR A 152 1.51 -3.81 7.16
N TRP A 153 2.43 -2.84 6.98
CA TRP A 153 2.66 -2.19 5.67
C TRP A 153 3.12 -3.14 4.54
N SER A 154 3.42 -4.39 4.87
CA SER A 154 3.51 -5.49 3.91
C SER A 154 2.29 -5.57 3.00
N CYS A 155 1.10 -5.20 3.50
CA CYS A 155 -0.14 -5.13 2.72
C CYS A 155 -0.05 -4.20 1.49
N LEU A 156 0.85 -3.22 1.48
CA LEU A 156 1.05 -2.33 0.32
C LEU A 156 1.78 -3.05 -0.82
N THR A 157 2.62 -4.05 -0.51
CA THR A 157 3.17 -4.95 -1.53
C THR A 157 2.06 -5.79 -2.15
N ALA A 158 1.22 -6.41 -1.31
CA ALA A 158 0.06 -7.17 -1.78
C ALA A 158 -0.88 -6.32 -2.64
N ARG A 159 -1.12 -5.07 -2.25
CA ARG A 159 -1.87 -4.10 -3.05
C ARG A 159 -1.23 -3.87 -4.43
N GLY A 160 0.07 -3.61 -4.47
CA GLY A 160 0.80 -3.43 -5.73
C GLY A 160 0.68 -4.66 -6.65
N TYR A 161 0.79 -5.85 -6.08
CA TYR A 161 0.61 -7.12 -6.79
C TYR A 161 -0.82 -7.28 -7.33
N MET A 162 -1.86 -7.04 -6.52
CA MET A 162 -3.25 -7.11 -6.96
C MET A 162 -3.57 -6.09 -8.05
N GLU A 163 -3.05 -4.88 -7.96
CA GLU A 163 -3.23 -3.87 -8.99
C GLU A 163 -2.60 -4.27 -10.31
N TYR A 164 -1.42 -4.90 -10.27
CA TYR A 164 -0.77 -5.44 -11.47
C TYR A 164 -1.55 -6.63 -12.05
N TYR A 165 -2.07 -7.52 -11.19
CA TYR A 165 -2.97 -8.59 -11.60
C TYR A 165 -4.22 -8.04 -12.30
N TRP A 166 -4.93 -7.08 -11.69
CA TRP A 166 -6.13 -6.49 -12.30
C TRP A 166 -5.85 -5.75 -13.61
N LEU A 167 -4.64 -5.25 -13.81
CA LEU A 167 -4.24 -4.62 -15.06
C LEU A 167 -3.91 -5.65 -16.15
N THR A 168 -3.26 -6.76 -15.80
CA THR A 168 -2.59 -7.66 -16.77
C THR A 168 -3.20 -9.06 -16.87
N GLY A 169 -3.86 -9.54 -15.83
CA GLY A 169 -4.35 -10.91 -15.69
C GLY A 169 -3.28 -11.92 -15.23
N ASP A 170 -2.09 -11.48 -14.82
CA ASP A 170 -1.02 -12.39 -14.36
C ASP A 170 -1.31 -12.94 -12.95
N GLU A 171 -1.83 -14.17 -12.90
CA GLU A 171 -2.25 -14.87 -11.67
C GLU A 171 -1.12 -15.12 -10.67
N HIS A 172 0.15 -15.05 -11.08
CA HIS A 172 1.29 -15.13 -10.17
C HIS A 172 1.18 -14.05 -9.07
N TYR A 173 0.84 -12.83 -9.46
CA TYR A 173 0.74 -11.70 -8.55
C TYR A 173 -0.46 -11.77 -7.62
N ARG A 174 -1.58 -12.31 -8.10
CA ARG A 174 -2.73 -12.57 -7.22
C ARG A 174 -2.35 -13.55 -6.11
N THR A 175 -1.69 -14.66 -6.48
CA THR A 175 -1.26 -15.68 -5.53
C THR A 175 -0.30 -15.08 -4.48
N ALA A 176 0.70 -14.31 -4.93
CA ALA A 176 1.64 -13.65 -4.03
C ALA A 176 0.97 -12.63 -3.09
N ALA A 177 -0.02 -11.89 -3.58
CA ALA A 177 -0.79 -10.95 -2.76
C ALA A 177 -1.63 -11.66 -1.69
N GLU A 178 -2.31 -12.75 -2.05
CA GLU A 178 -3.06 -13.59 -1.13
C GLU A 178 -2.16 -14.17 -0.03
N GLU A 179 -0.96 -14.63 -0.39
CA GLU A 179 0.03 -15.11 0.58
C GLU A 179 0.50 -14.00 1.52
N CYS A 180 0.87 -12.83 0.98
CA CYS A 180 1.32 -11.68 1.77
C CYS A 180 0.28 -11.22 2.80
N ILE A 181 -0.98 -11.01 2.39
CA ILE A 181 -2.05 -10.58 3.31
C ILE A 181 -2.35 -11.67 4.34
N ARG A 182 -2.47 -12.93 3.92
CA ARG A 182 -2.73 -14.05 4.82
C ARG A 182 -1.67 -14.13 5.92
N ASN A 183 -0.42 -13.92 5.55
CA ASN A 183 0.71 -13.93 6.46
C ASN A 183 0.69 -12.74 7.44
N CYS A 184 0.15 -11.58 7.05
CA CYS A 184 -0.08 -10.46 7.97
C CYS A 184 -1.17 -10.73 9.01
N LEU A 185 -2.06 -11.72 8.80
CA LEU A 185 -3.13 -12.02 9.75
C LEU A 185 -2.60 -12.54 11.11
N CYS A 186 -1.34 -12.96 11.19
CA CYS A 186 -0.73 -13.33 12.47
C CYS A 186 -0.58 -12.16 13.46
N LEU A 187 -0.74 -10.92 13.00
CA LEU A 187 -0.77 -9.72 13.85
C LEU A 187 -2.05 -9.61 14.68
N PHE A 188 -3.05 -10.47 14.45
CA PHE A 188 -4.33 -10.48 15.16
C PHE A 188 -4.53 -11.81 15.87
N ASN A 189 -4.94 -11.75 17.14
CA ASN A 189 -5.18 -12.95 17.93
C ASN A 189 -6.68 -13.31 17.99
N GLU A 190 -6.97 -14.49 18.53
CA GLU A 190 -8.34 -15.03 18.63
C GLU A 190 -9.25 -14.21 19.58
N ASN A 191 -8.67 -13.38 20.44
CA ASN A 191 -9.41 -12.48 21.34
C ASN A 191 -9.80 -11.15 20.66
N GLY A 192 -9.39 -10.94 19.41
CA GLY A 192 -9.65 -9.71 18.67
C GLY A 192 -8.64 -8.59 18.96
N GLU A 193 -7.52 -8.89 19.62
CA GLU A 193 -6.44 -7.93 19.86
C GLU A 193 -5.46 -7.95 18.68
N GLY A 194 -4.91 -6.78 18.35
CA GLY A 194 -3.88 -6.63 17.32
C GLY A 194 -2.52 -6.25 17.90
N SER A 195 -1.46 -6.46 17.13
CA SER A 195 -0.10 -6.03 17.43
C SER A 195 0.47 -5.23 16.27
N CYS A 196 1.06 -4.07 16.56
CA CYS A 196 1.65 -3.18 15.55
C CYS A 196 2.83 -3.82 14.78
N ALA A 197 3.57 -4.74 15.41
CA ALA A 197 4.69 -5.42 14.77
C ALA A 197 5.07 -6.73 15.49
N TYR A 198 5.52 -7.72 14.72
CA TYR A 198 6.28 -8.85 15.27
C TYR A 198 7.78 -8.57 15.18
N LEU A 199 8.45 -8.43 16.32
CA LEU A 199 9.90 -8.22 16.38
C LEU A 199 10.60 -9.56 16.18
N PHE A 200 11.12 -9.78 14.99
CA PHE A 200 11.46 -11.12 14.51
C PHE A 200 12.76 -11.71 15.06
N PRO A 201 13.88 -10.96 15.14
CA PRO A 201 15.15 -11.54 15.57
C PRO A 201 15.09 -12.06 17.00
N PHE A 202 15.84 -13.13 17.30
CA PHE A 202 15.92 -13.68 18.64
C PHE A 202 16.38 -12.65 19.69
N ARG A 203 17.29 -11.74 19.29
CA ARG A 203 17.75 -10.62 20.11
C ARG A 203 17.91 -9.35 19.28
N LEU A 204 17.62 -8.22 19.92
CA LEU A 204 17.73 -6.87 19.37
C LEU A 204 18.54 -6.03 20.36
N ASN A 205 19.80 -5.75 20.04
CA ASN A 205 20.71 -4.98 20.91
C ASN A 205 20.75 -5.47 22.36
N GLY A 206 20.78 -6.80 22.55
CA GLY A 206 20.80 -7.44 23.87
C GLY A 206 19.43 -7.69 24.48
N CYS A 207 18.37 -7.00 24.04
CA CYS A 207 16.99 -7.28 24.42
C CYS A 207 16.48 -8.56 23.74
N LYS A 208 15.58 -9.29 24.39
CA LYS A 208 14.90 -10.46 23.81
C LYS A 208 13.93 -9.97 22.72
N GLY A 209 13.99 -10.54 21.53
CA GLY A 209 13.00 -10.37 20.45
C GLY A 209 12.10 -11.61 20.33
N ALA A 210 11.70 -11.94 19.11
CA ALA A 210 10.74 -13.00 18.78
C ALA A 210 9.41 -12.85 19.54
N PHE A 211 8.83 -11.65 19.52
CA PHE A 211 7.56 -11.36 20.19
C PHE A 211 6.71 -10.36 19.40
N TYR A 212 5.39 -10.43 19.59
CA TYR A 212 4.43 -9.43 19.14
C TYR A 212 4.46 -8.25 20.11
N ASP A 213 4.68 -7.04 19.61
CA ASP A 213 4.63 -5.85 20.47
C ASP A 213 3.25 -5.70 21.11
N GLU A 214 3.22 -5.22 22.36
CA GLU A 214 2.02 -5.16 23.19
C GLU A 214 0.99 -4.13 22.68
N TRP A 215 1.42 -3.14 21.90
CA TRP A 215 0.50 -2.14 21.38
C TRP A 215 -0.21 -2.59 20.11
N ALA A 216 -1.53 -2.60 20.18
CA ALA A 216 -2.40 -2.35 19.04
C ALA A 216 -2.30 -0.85 18.70
N ASN A 217 -1.78 -0.52 17.53
CA ASN A 217 -1.64 0.85 17.06
C ASN A 217 -2.25 0.99 15.66
N ASP A 218 -1.52 0.59 14.64
CA ASP A 218 -1.76 0.91 13.23
C ASP A 218 -1.87 -0.34 12.33
N GLN A 219 -1.77 -1.54 12.90
CA GLN A 219 -1.81 -2.81 12.16
C GLN A 219 -3.11 -3.08 11.40
N ASP A 220 -4.22 -2.43 11.77
CA ASP A 220 -5.55 -2.67 11.19
C ASP A 220 -5.61 -2.39 9.68
N TYR A 221 -4.63 -1.67 9.12
CA TYR A 221 -4.47 -1.55 7.66
C TYR A 221 -4.30 -2.90 6.95
N ALA A 222 -3.74 -3.92 7.61
CA ALA A 222 -3.69 -5.27 7.05
C ALA A 222 -5.09 -5.84 6.80
N LEU A 223 -6.03 -5.65 7.73
CA LEU A 223 -7.43 -6.06 7.56
C LEU A 223 -8.17 -5.18 6.56
N TYR A 224 -7.91 -3.86 6.57
CA TYR A 224 -8.48 -2.94 5.57
C TYR A 224 -8.14 -3.42 4.15
N PHE A 225 -6.87 -3.73 3.88
CA PHE A 225 -6.45 -4.19 2.54
C PHE A 225 -6.87 -5.62 2.26
N ALA A 226 -7.00 -6.50 3.25
CA ALA A 226 -7.60 -7.82 3.04
C ALA A 226 -9.02 -7.70 2.46
N LEU A 227 -9.81 -6.77 2.98
CA LEU A 227 -11.18 -6.49 2.54
C LEU A 227 -11.23 -5.68 1.23
N ASP A 228 -10.42 -4.61 1.11
CA ASP A 228 -10.39 -3.74 -0.08
C ASP A 228 -9.95 -4.49 -1.34
N LEU A 229 -9.07 -5.48 -1.17
CA LEU A 229 -8.57 -6.32 -2.26
C LEU A 229 -9.43 -7.58 -2.51
N GLU A 230 -10.48 -7.81 -1.71
CA GLU A 230 -11.37 -8.97 -1.79
C GLU A 230 -10.62 -10.32 -1.72
N LEU A 231 -9.59 -10.41 -0.86
CA LEU A 231 -8.73 -11.60 -0.80
C LEU A 231 -9.25 -12.69 0.15
N PHE A 232 -10.31 -12.43 0.93
CA PHE A 232 -10.98 -13.38 1.84
C PHE A 232 -12.46 -13.04 2.04
#